data_AF-A0A7C4CPH4-F1
#
_entry.id   AF-A0A7C4CPH4-F1
#
_cell.length_a   1.000
_cell.length_b   1.000
_cell.length_c   1.000
_cell.angle_alpha   90.00
_cell.angle_beta   90.00
_cell.angle_gamma   90.00
#
_symmetry.space_group_name_H-M   'P 1'
#
loop_
_entity.id
_entity.type
_entity.pdbx_description
1 polymer ?
#
loop_
_entity_poly.entity_id
_entity_poly.type
_entity_poly.pdbx_seq_one_letter_code
_entity_poly.pdbx_strand_id
1 'polypeptide(L)'
;MILWDVIILGTVNGAIYALVAAGLNLQYGVTRILNLAHGQFMMLGAFISAFLFKYYNINPLVGMAISGPIMFALGIVIYFLVFRRMVRLAKSGEELEA
;
A
#
# COMPACT_ATOMS: atom_id res chain seq x y z
N MET A 1 25.54 21.27 9.73
CA MET A 1 25.33 19.99 9.00
C MET A 1 24.04 19.32 9.43
N ILE A 2 23.80 19.11 10.73
CA ILE A 2 22.57 18.47 11.28
C ILE A 2 21.25 19.08 10.79
N LEU A 3 21.14 20.42 10.69
CA LEU A 3 19.89 21.07 10.25
C LEU A 3 19.48 20.67 8.82
N TRP A 4 20.46 20.56 7.91
CA TRP A 4 20.19 20.17 6.52
C TRP A 4 19.69 18.72 6.44
N ASP A 5 20.31 17.81 7.20
CA ASP A 5 19.89 16.41 7.22
C ASP A 5 18.46 16.26 7.75
N VAL A 6 18.11 16.99 8.82
CA VAL A 6 16.75 16.97 9.39
C VAL A 6 15.71 17.48 8.39
N ILE A 7 16.00 18.58 7.68
CA ILE A 7 15.08 19.14 6.69
C ILE A 7 14.88 18.16 5.52
N ILE A 8 15.97 17.59 5.00
CA ILE A 8 15.91 16.67 3.86
C ILE A 8 15.18 15.38 4.26
N LEU A 9 15.61 14.72 5.32
CA LEU A 9 15.01 13.45 5.76
C LEU A 9 13.56 13.64 6.22
N GLY A 10 13.26 14.75 6.92
CA GLY A 10 11.91 15.09 7.33
C GLY A 10 10.98 15.31 6.14
N THR A 11 11.44 16.03 5.12
CA THR A 11 10.66 16.27 3.90
C THR A 11 10.43 14.98 3.11
N VAL A 12 11.47 14.15 2.94
CA VAL A 12 11.36 12.87 2.24
C VAL A 12 10.37 11.94 2.94
N ASN A 13 10.47 11.79 4.27
CA ASN A 13 9.53 10.96 5.02
C ASN A 13 8.12 11.54 5.01
N GLY A 14 7.98 12.87 5.13
CA GLY A 14 6.69 13.54 5.01
C GLY A 14 6.03 13.30 3.66
N ALA A 15 6.80 13.38 2.57
CA ALA A 15 6.30 13.07 1.22
C ALA A 15 5.89 11.60 1.08
N ILE A 16 6.65 10.66 1.66
CA ILE A 16 6.29 9.24 1.68
C ILE A 16 4.97 9.03 2.43
N TYR A 17 4.83 9.59 3.64
CA TYR A 17 3.58 9.47 4.40
C TYR A 17 2.39 10.15 3.71
N ALA A 18 2.61 11.28 3.03
CA ALA A 18 1.58 11.94 2.23
C ALA A 18 1.13 11.06 1.05
N LEU A 19 2.07 10.40 0.35
CA LEU A 19 1.75 9.45 -0.72
C LEU A 19 0.98 8.25 -0.22
N VAL A 20 1.37 7.70 0.94
CA VAL A 20 0.66 6.61 1.60
C VAL A 20 -0.78 7.01 1.94
N ALA A 21 -0.97 8.18 2.56
CA ALA A 21 -2.30 8.69 2.88
C ALA A 21 -3.14 8.96 1.62
N ALA A 22 -2.53 9.51 0.57
CA ALA A 22 -3.20 9.73 -0.71
C ALA A 22 -3.65 8.42 -1.37
N GLY A 23 -2.86 7.35 -1.28
CA GLY A 23 -3.23 6.02 -1.76
C GLY A 23 -4.44 5.43 -1.03
N LEU A 24 -4.44 5.51 0.30
CA LEU A 24 -5.59 5.08 1.12
C LEU A 24 -6.84 5.92 0.82
N ASN A 25 -6.69 7.25 0.68
CA ASN A 25 -7.79 8.16 0.35
C ASN A 25 -8.37 7.86 -1.04
N LEU A 26 -7.52 7.56 -2.04
CA LEU A 26 -7.98 7.18 -3.37
C LEU A 26 -8.75 5.84 -3.33
N GLN A 27 -8.21 4.85 -2.60
CA GLN A 27 -8.86 3.56 -2.43
C GLN A 27 -10.25 3.71 -1.79
N TYR A 28 -10.32 4.44 -0.66
CA TYR A 28 -11.56 4.68 0.06
C TYR A 28 -12.52 5.56 -0.75
N GLY A 29 -12.03 6.59 -1.43
CA GLY A 29 -12.88 7.52 -2.21
C GLY A 29 -13.64 6.85 -3.34
N VAL A 30 -13.09 5.79 -3.94
CA VAL A 30 -13.74 5.04 -5.02
C VAL A 30 -14.61 3.90 -4.47
N THR A 31 -14.14 3.18 -3.46
CA THR A 31 -14.82 1.95 -2.98
C THR A 31 -15.77 2.18 -1.82
N ARG A 32 -15.59 3.27 -1.07
CA ARG A 32 -16.22 3.56 0.22
C ARG A 32 -16.06 2.46 1.27
N ILE A 33 -15.04 1.62 1.14
CA ILE A 33 -14.72 0.55 2.08
C ILE A 33 -13.40 0.88 2.76
N LEU A 34 -13.41 1.04 4.08
CA LEU A 34 -12.19 1.31 4.84
C LEU A 34 -11.30 0.07 4.91
N ASN A 35 -10.11 0.15 4.32
CA ASN A 35 -9.14 -0.93 4.35
C ASN A 35 -8.20 -0.81 5.55
N LEU A 36 -8.57 -1.41 6.69
CA LEU A 36 -7.72 -1.45 7.90
C LEU A 36 -6.39 -2.21 7.67
N ALA A 37 -6.35 -3.12 6.70
CA ALA A 37 -5.15 -3.89 6.35
C ALA A 37 -4.18 -3.14 5.43
N HIS A 38 -4.46 -1.89 5.04
CA HIS A 38 -3.61 -1.11 4.13
C HIS A 38 -2.14 -1.06 4.59
N GLY A 39 -1.92 -0.85 5.89
CA GLY A 39 -0.58 -0.90 6.49
C GLY A 39 0.12 -2.25 6.35
N GLN A 40 -0.62 -3.35 6.51
CA GLN A 40 -0.10 -4.71 6.36
C GLN A 40 0.28 -5.00 4.90
N PHE A 41 -0.49 -4.51 3.92
CA PHE A 41 -0.13 -4.62 2.51
C PHE A 41 1.14 -3.84 2.17
N MET A 42 1.32 -2.65 2.73
CA MET A 42 2.58 -1.91 2.57
C MET A 42 3.77 -2.67 3.18
N MET A 43 3.60 -3.24 4.38
CA MET A 43 4.64 -4.07 4.99
C MET A 43 4.97 -5.29 4.15
N LEU A 44 3.98 -5.96 3.54
CA LEU A 44 4.22 -7.09 2.63
C LEU A 44 5.06 -6.67 1.42
N GLY A 45 4.77 -5.53 0.78
CA GLY A 45 5.59 -5.01 -0.32
C GLY A 45 7.03 -4.72 0.09
N ALA A 46 7.22 -4.11 1.27
CA ALA A 46 8.54 -3.87 1.84
C ALA A 46 9.28 -5.18 2.14
N PHE A 47 8.59 -6.18 2.69
CA PHE A 47 9.17 -7.50 2.93
C PHE A 47 9.55 -8.18 1.62
N ILE A 48 8.72 -8.16 0.58
CA ILE A 48 9.08 -8.71 -0.73
C ILE A 48 10.41 -8.12 -1.21
N SER A 49 10.56 -6.79 -1.15
CA SER A 49 11.81 -6.12 -1.53
C SER A 49 13.00 -6.55 -0.66
N ALA A 50 12.79 -6.68 0.65
CA ALA A 50 13.82 -7.16 1.58
C ALA A 50 14.21 -8.63 1.35
N PHE A 51 13.25 -9.49 1.00
CA PHE A 51 13.49 -10.89 0.64
C PHE A 51 14.27 -10.98 -0.68
N LEU A 52 13.90 -10.19 -1.69
CA LEU A 52 14.65 -10.11 -2.95
C LEU A 52 16.10 -9.69 -2.72
N PHE A 53 16.33 -8.71 -1.84
CA PHE A 53 17.69 -8.31 -1.46
C PHE A 53 18.43 -9.43 -0.72
N LYS A 54 17.82 -10.02 0.33
CA LYS A 54 18.48 -11.02 1.18
C LYS A 54 18.85 -12.31 0.46
N TYR A 55 17.96 -12.83 -0.38
CA TYR A 55 18.14 -14.17 -0.99
C TYR A 55 18.69 -14.11 -2.41
N TYR A 56 18.42 -13.02 -3.14
CA TYR A 56 18.80 -12.88 -4.55
C TYR A 56 19.78 -11.74 -4.80
N ASN A 57 20.21 -11.01 -3.77
CA ASN A 57 21.11 -9.84 -3.87
C ASN A 57 20.61 -8.77 -4.85
N ILE A 58 19.29 -8.69 -5.06
CA ILE A 58 18.68 -7.68 -5.93
C ILE A 58 18.71 -6.34 -5.20
N ASN A 59 19.20 -5.30 -5.88
CA ASN A 59 19.23 -3.93 -5.35
C ASN A 59 17.85 -3.54 -4.77
N PRO A 60 17.76 -3.01 -3.54
CA PRO A 60 16.48 -2.69 -2.90
C PRO A 60 15.57 -1.75 -3.70
N LEU A 61 16.13 -0.81 -4.47
CA LEU A 61 15.33 0.07 -5.33
C LEU A 61 14.69 -0.71 -6.49
N VAL A 62 15.43 -1.65 -7.08
CA VAL A 62 14.91 -2.55 -8.12
C VAL A 62 13.92 -3.53 -7.51
N GLY A 63 14.20 -4.07 -6.32
CA GLY A 63 13.28 -4.91 -5.55
C GLY A 63 11.96 -4.21 -5.26
N MET A 64 12.00 -2.92 -4.89
CA MET A 64 10.80 -2.09 -4.70
C MET A 64 9.99 -1.96 -5.99
N ALA A 65 10.65 -1.70 -7.12
CA ALA A 65 9.98 -1.65 -8.42
C ALA A 65 9.34 -2.99 -8.81
N ILE A 66 9.98 -4.12 -8.49
CA ILE A 66 9.43 -5.47 -8.70
C ILE A 66 8.27 -5.78 -7.73
N SER A 67 8.33 -5.29 -6.49
CA SER A 67 7.28 -5.50 -5.50
C SER A 67 5.95 -4.87 -5.93
N GLY A 68 5.98 -3.77 -6.69
CA GLY A 68 4.79 -3.08 -7.19
C GLY A 68 3.87 -3.99 -8.04
N PRO A 69 4.35 -4.58 -9.15
CA PRO A 69 3.61 -5.55 -9.94
C PRO A 69 3.11 -6.76 -9.14
N ILE A 70 3.91 -7.29 -8.21
CA ILE A 70 3.51 -8.42 -7.37
C ILE A 70 2.35 -8.03 -6.46
N MET A 71 2.44 -6.89 -5.78
CA MET A 71 1.39 -6.37 -4.92
C MET A 71 0.14 -5.97 -5.70
N PHE A 72 0.30 -5.50 -6.94
CA PHE A 72 -0.83 -5.22 -7.83
C PHE A 72 -1.59 -6.51 -8.19
N ALA A 73 -0.87 -7.58 -8.57
CA ALA A 73 -1.48 -8.88 -8.84
C ALA A 73 -2.19 -9.44 -7.60
N LEU A 74 -1.57 -9.33 -6.42
CA LEU A 74 -2.20 -9.69 -5.15
C LEU A 74 -3.46 -8.86 -4.89
N GLY A 75 -3.41 -7.56 -5.14
CA GLY A 75 -4.55 -6.64 -5.03
C GLY A 75 -5.72 -7.04 -5.92
N ILE A 76 -5.45 -7.47 -7.16
CA ILE A 76 -6.48 -8.00 -8.07
C ILE A 76 -7.14 -9.25 -7.47
N VAL A 77 -6.33 -10.20 -6.96
CA VAL A 77 -6.84 -11.43 -6.34
C VAL A 77 -7.74 -11.09 -5.15
N ILE A 78 -7.29 -10.20 -4.27
CA ILE A 78 -8.06 -9.77 -3.10
C ILE A 78 -9.32 -9.02 -3.51
N TYR A 79 -9.26 -8.19 -4.56
CA TYR A 79 -10.43 -7.50 -5.08
C TYR A 79 -11.51 -8.51 -5.48
N PHE A 80 -11.16 -9.54 -6.25
CA PHE A 80 -12.14 -10.52 -6.71
C PHE A 80 -12.67 -11.42 -5.60
N LEU A 81 -11.83 -11.80 -4.63
CA LEU A 81 -12.22 -12.71 -3.55
C LEU A 81 -12.98 -12.01 -2.42
N VAL A 82 -12.56 -10.80 -2.05
CA VAL A 82 -13.05 -10.08 -0.87
C VAL A 82 -13.93 -8.90 -1.28
N PHE A 83 -13.35 -7.87 -1.92
CA PHE A 83 -14.06 -6.61 -2.17
C PHE A 83 -15.29 -6.81 -3.07
N ARG A 84 -15.16 -7.56 -4.17
CA ARG A 84 -16.28 -7.85 -5.07
C ARG A 84 -17.40 -8.61 -4.36
N ARG A 85 -17.05 -9.50 -3.43
CA ARG A 85 -18.03 -10.24 -2.62
C ARG A 85 -18.72 -9.32 -1.62
N MET A 86 -17.98 -8.45 -0.94
CA MET A 86 -18.56 -7.47 -0.01
C MET A 86 -19.55 -6.54 -0.70
N VAL A 87 -19.16 -5.94 -1.83
CA VAL A 87 -20.04 -5.05 -2.62
C VAL A 87 -21.30 -5.77 -3.08
N ARG A 88 -21.22 -7.05 -3.43
CA ARG A 88 -22.39 -7.84 -3.84
C ARG A 88 -23.33 -8.19 -2.68
N LEU A 89 -22.82 -8.30 -1.47
CA LEU A 89 -23.60 -8.69 -0.29
C LEU A 89 -24.21 -7.49 0.44
N ALA A 90 -23.62 -6.31 0.30
CA ALA A 90 -24.15 -5.09 0.90
C ALA A 90 -25.51 -4.73 0.30
N LYS A 91 -26.49 -4.47 1.17
CA LYS A 91 -27.85 -4.08 0.79
C LYS A 91 -27.95 -2.57 0.53
N SER A 92 -27.08 -1.79 1.16
CA SER A 92 -26.98 -0.34 1.00
C SER A 92 -25.51 0.11 1.03
N GLY A 93 -25.23 1.32 0.56
CA GLY A 93 -23.88 1.90 0.62
C GLY A 93 -23.41 2.17 2.06
N GLU A 94 -24.33 2.40 2.99
CA GLU A 94 -24.01 2.63 4.41
C GLU A 94 -23.41 1.37 5.07
N GLU A 95 -23.84 0.17 4.67
CA GLU A 95 -23.27 -1.10 5.15
C GLU A 95 -21.81 -1.32 4.69
N LEU A 96 -21.34 -0.59 3.67
CA LEU A 96 -19.94 -0.65 3.21
C LEU A 96 -19.02 0.29 4.00
N GLU A 97 -19.60 1.37 4.54
CA GLU A 97 -18.88 2.41 5.31
C GLU A 97 -18.82 2.09 6.81
N ALA A 98 -19.69 1.20 7.30
CA ALA A 98 -19.77 0.75 8.71
C ALA A 98 -18.74 -0.33 9.07
#